data_AF-A0A838TAL2-F1
#
_entry.id   AF-A0A838TAL2-F1
#
_cell.length_a   1.000
_cell.length_b   1.000
_cell.length_c   1.000
_cell.angle_alpha   90.00
_cell.angle_beta   90.00
_cell.angle_gamma   90.00
#
_symmetry.space_group_name_H-M   'P 1'
#
loop_
_entity.id
_entity.type
_entity.pdbx_description
1 polymer ?
#
loop_
_entity_poly.entity_id
_entity_poly.type
_entity_poly.pdbx_seq_one_letter_code
_entity_poly.pdbx_strand_id
1 'polypeptide(L)'
;MYLTEMQISLHSEKNISLEFILFKQFLLSTTDGYIFTGATQSTDGDITGNKGGQDVWVVKVNFNGNIEWLKCYGGTYNEVAYAIHAAIKNGYFISGITTSLDGDVTDHHNSENNEADEWVIRIDTSGNLLWENALGGANYDIAYDAEATSDGGCIVSGVSSSLSGDIRFNKGGEDALLIKLDSAGMYNGVKTWEDLKMM
;
A
#
# COMPACT_ATOMS: atom_id res chain seq x y z
N MET A 1 18.55 -5.10 8.03
CA MET A 1 19.92 -5.26 7.49
C MET A 1 20.05 -6.75 7.19
N TYR A 2 20.00 -7.25 5.96
CA TYR A 2 20.38 -6.72 4.65
C TYR A 2 19.18 -6.74 3.69
N LEU A 3 19.00 -5.70 2.87
CA LEU A 3 18.24 -5.85 1.62
C LEU A 3 19.17 -6.60 0.68
N THR A 4 19.00 -7.91 0.58
CA THR A 4 19.69 -8.72 -0.43
C THR A 4 19.10 -8.37 -1.79
N GLU A 5 19.97 -7.92 -2.69
CA GLU A 5 19.67 -7.72 -4.10
C GLU A 5 19.03 -9.00 -4.68
N MET A 6 17.83 -8.86 -5.23
CA MET A 6 17.23 -9.90 -6.05
C MET A 6 17.54 -9.57 -7.52
N GLN A 7 18.58 -10.20 -8.06
CA GLN A 7 18.80 -10.22 -9.50
C GLN A 7 17.86 -11.26 -10.13
N ILE A 8 16.89 -10.82 -10.92
CA ILE A 8 16.15 -11.71 -11.82
C ILE A 8 16.72 -11.54 -13.22
N SER A 9 17.31 -12.62 -13.75
CA SER A 9 17.74 -12.75 -15.13
C SER A 9 16.73 -13.61 -15.88
N LEU A 10 16.07 -13.06 -16.90
CA LEU A 10 15.37 -13.86 -17.91
C LEU A 10 15.58 -13.27 -19.32
N HIS A 11 15.61 -14.19 -20.27
CA HIS A 11 16.27 -14.10 -21.57
C HIS A 11 15.42 -13.40 -22.65
N SER A 12 16.14 -12.67 -23.52
CA SER A 12 15.77 -12.14 -24.84
C SER A 12 15.04 -10.78 -24.95
N GLU A 13 15.85 -9.79 -25.35
CA GLU A 13 15.55 -8.66 -26.25
C GLU A 13 14.48 -7.62 -25.86
N LYS A 14 14.88 -6.69 -24.97
CA LYS A 14 14.86 -5.21 -25.12
C LYS A 14 14.77 -4.56 -23.74
N ASN A 15 15.91 -4.08 -23.25
CA ASN A 15 16.04 -3.45 -21.94
C ASN A 15 15.27 -2.12 -21.89
N ILE A 16 14.15 -2.10 -21.18
CA ILE A 16 13.71 -0.90 -20.46
C ILE A 16 14.01 -1.18 -19.00
N SER A 17 15.15 -0.71 -18.51
CA SER A 17 15.41 -0.61 -17.09
C SER A 17 14.66 0.61 -16.57
N LEU A 18 13.49 0.40 -15.96
CA LEU A 18 12.96 1.39 -15.04
C LEU A 18 13.77 1.22 -13.74
N GLU A 19 14.87 1.95 -13.63
CA GLU A 19 15.47 2.20 -12.32
C GLU A 19 14.46 3.03 -11.53
N PHE A 20 13.59 2.36 -10.77
CA PHE A 20 12.86 3.01 -9.69
C PHE A 20 13.89 3.40 -8.63
N ILE A 21 14.48 4.59 -8.79
CA ILE A 21 15.07 5.31 -7.67
C ILE A 21 13.95 5.43 -6.65
N LEU A 22 14.07 4.72 -5.52
CA LEU A 22 13.09 4.63 -4.44
C LEU A 22 12.76 6.02 -3.88
N PHE A 23 11.86 6.76 -4.53
CA PHE A 23 11.18 7.89 -3.92
C PHE A 23 9.99 7.34 -3.15
N LYS A 24 10.26 6.76 -1.97
CA LYS A 24 9.20 6.47 -1.02
C LYS A 24 8.67 7.80 -0.48
N GLN A 25 7.46 8.18 -0.89
CA GLN A 25 6.81 9.41 -0.43
C GLN A 25 6.20 9.16 0.96
N PHE A 26 7.04 9.16 2.00
CA PHE A 26 6.58 8.97 3.38
C PHE A 26 6.03 10.24 4.03
N LEU A 27 6.23 11.41 3.41
CA LEU A 27 5.89 12.72 3.93
C LEU A 27 5.16 13.53 2.86
N LEU A 28 4.07 14.17 3.27
CA LEU A 28 3.21 14.99 2.44
C LEU A 28 2.96 16.34 3.12
N SER A 29 3.15 17.42 2.37
CA SER A 29 2.73 18.76 2.79
C SER A 29 1.22 18.93 2.60
N THR A 30 0.57 19.57 3.55
CA THR A 30 -0.88 19.81 3.57
C THR A 30 -1.13 21.30 3.75
N THR A 31 -2.38 21.74 3.58
CA THR A 31 -2.73 23.17 3.73
C THR A 31 -2.54 23.70 5.15
N ASP A 32 -2.49 22.82 6.15
CA ASP A 32 -2.42 23.14 7.58
C ASP A 32 -1.20 22.53 8.29
N GLY A 33 -0.30 21.85 7.58
CA GLY A 33 0.93 21.28 8.14
C GLY A 33 1.51 20.16 7.30
N TYR A 34 1.87 19.05 7.96
CA TYR A 34 2.46 17.89 7.30
C TYR A 34 1.84 16.60 7.82
N ILE A 35 1.75 15.59 6.97
CA ILE A 35 1.37 14.23 7.33
C ILE A 35 2.45 13.25 6.87
N PHE A 36 2.76 12.27 7.70
CA PHE A 36 3.71 11.22 7.34
C PHE A 36 3.28 9.86 7.84
N THR A 37 3.83 8.82 7.24
CA THR A 37 3.60 7.42 7.59
C THR A 37 4.91 6.73 7.96
N GLY A 38 4.80 5.72 8.84
CA GLY A 38 5.88 4.84 9.28
C GLY A 38 5.32 3.52 9.78
N ALA A 39 6.13 2.76 10.51
CA ALA A 39 5.71 1.51 11.16
C ALA A 39 6.06 1.55 12.65
N THR A 40 5.23 0.93 13.49
CA THR A 40 5.47 0.85 14.94
C THR A 40 5.11 -0.52 15.50
N GLN A 41 5.92 -1.02 16.43
CA GLN A 41 5.63 -2.18 17.29
C GLN A 41 5.49 -1.74 18.76
N SER A 42 5.45 -0.43 19.04
CA SER A 42 5.50 0.08 20.41
C SER A 42 4.17 -0.15 21.11
N THR A 43 4.23 -0.78 22.28
CA THR A 43 3.06 -1.02 23.16
C THR A 43 3.17 -0.26 24.49
N ASP A 44 4.18 0.58 24.68
CA ASP A 44 4.55 1.21 25.95
C ASP A 44 3.90 2.59 26.21
N GLY A 45 2.75 2.84 25.61
CA GLY A 45 1.85 3.95 25.97
C GLY A 45 2.09 5.27 25.26
N ASP A 46 3.25 5.46 24.63
CA ASP A 46 3.54 6.64 23.80
C ASP A 46 2.82 6.58 22.43
N ILE A 47 2.49 5.37 21.98
CA ILE A 47 1.70 5.09 20.78
C ILE A 47 0.50 4.25 21.22
N THR A 48 -0.71 4.77 21.00
CA THR A 48 -1.95 4.06 21.32
C THR A 48 -2.56 3.48 20.04
N GLY A 49 -3.12 2.28 20.14
CA GLY A 49 -3.88 1.65 19.06
C GLY A 49 -3.11 0.66 18.16
N ASN A 50 -1.86 0.32 18.48
CA ASN A 50 -1.16 -0.82 17.87
C ASN A 50 -1.93 -2.11 18.19
N LYS A 51 -2.11 -2.97 17.19
CA LYS A 51 -2.99 -4.16 17.27
C LYS A 51 -2.22 -5.48 17.29
N GLY A 52 -0.89 -5.45 17.24
CA GLY A 52 -0.07 -6.65 17.32
C GLY A 52 1.38 -6.39 16.92
N GLY A 53 1.76 -6.86 15.73
CA GLY A 53 3.09 -6.66 15.18
C GLY A 53 3.33 -5.22 14.74
N GLN A 54 3.93 -5.03 13.55
CA GLN A 54 4.08 -3.69 12.98
C GLN A 54 2.73 -3.19 12.49
N ASP A 55 2.24 -2.07 12.99
CA ASP A 55 1.10 -1.37 12.38
C ASP A 55 1.61 -0.20 11.54
N VAL A 56 0.86 0.15 10.49
CA VAL A 56 1.02 1.43 9.78
C VAL A 56 0.70 2.56 10.74
N TRP A 57 1.70 3.38 11.03
CA TRP A 57 1.58 4.52 11.92
C TRP A 57 1.57 5.81 11.13
N VAL A 58 0.48 6.59 11.26
CA VAL A 58 0.31 7.86 10.56
C VAL A 58 0.23 9.00 11.56
N VAL A 59 0.96 10.07 11.27
CA VAL A 59 1.03 11.24 12.14
C VAL A 59 0.74 12.50 11.33
N LYS A 60 -0.21 13.28 11.81
CA LYS A 60 -0.48 14.64 11.33
C LYS A 60 0.09 15.65 12.32
N VAL A 61 0.87 16.58 11.79
CA VAL A 61 1.42 17.71 12.53
C VAL A 61 1.01 19.02 11.85
N ASN A 62 0.96 20.11 12.62
CA ASN A 62 0.84 21.45 12.06
C ASN A 62 2.22 22.02 11.65
N PHE A 63 2.26 23.23 11.09
CA PHE A 63 3.51 23.88 10.65
C PHE A 63 4.53 24.14 11.77
N ASN A 64 4.12 24.13 13.04
CA ASN A 64 5.02 24.26 14.18
C ASN A 64 5.58 22.91 14.66
N GLY A 65 5.19 21.80 14.03
CA GLY A 65 5.57 20.44 14.43
C GLY A 65 4.78 19.88 15.60
N ASN A 66 3.71 20.55 16.05
CA ASN A 66 2.84 20.01 17.09
C ASN A 66 1.95 18.93 16.49
N ILE A 67 1.84 17.79 17.17
CA ILE A 67 0.96 16.68 16.79
C ILE A 67 -0.49 17.13 16.88
N GLU A 68 -1.21 16.99 15.78
CA GLU A 68 -2.66 17.19 15.72
C GLU A 68 -3.38 15.88 16.01
N TRP A 69 -2.92 14.79 15.38
CA TRP A 69 -3.35 13.43 15.66
C TRP A 69 -2.30 12.42 15.19
N LEU A 70 -2.36 11.22 15.78
CA LEU A 70 -1.62 10.05 15.34
C LEU A 70 -2.52 8.82 15.44
N LYS A 71 -2.35 7.85 14.54
CA LYS A 71 -3.17 6.63 14.49
C LYS A 71 -2.37 5.44 13.96
N CYS A 72 -2.79 4.25 14.39
CA CYS A 72 -2.28 2.96 13.91
C CYS A 72 -3.36 2.22 13.13
N TYR A 73 -3.00 1.71 11.96
CA TYR A 73 -3.83 0.87 11.11
C TYR A 73 -3.13 -0.47 10.93
N GLY A 74 -3.87 -1.57 11.13
CA GLY A 74 -3.29 -2.90 11.03
C GLY A 74 -4.09 -3.97 11.74
N GLY A 75 -3.43 -5.10 12.00
CA GLY A 75 -4.00 -6.27 12.65
C GLY A 75 -3.02 -6.96 13.59
N THR A 76 -3.20 -8.26 13.79
CA THR A 76 -2.36 -9.06 14.70
C THR A 76 -0.91 -9.17 14.20
N TYR A 77 -0.67 -9.12 12.88
CA TYR A 77 0.64 -9.32 12.26
C TYR A 77 1.30 -8.00 11.80
N ASN A 78 1.87 -7.94 10.60
CA ASN A 78 2.70 -6.80 10.17
C ASN A 78 2.12 -6.10 8.94
N GLU A 79 2.05 -4.79 9.05
CA GLU A 79 1.68 -3.84 8.02
C GLU A 79 2.79 -2.83 7.83
N VAL A 80 3.13 -2.57 6.57
CA VAL A 80 4.18 -1.62 6.20
C VAL A 80 3.65 -0.71 5.12
N ALA A 81 3.64 0.59 5.39
CA ALA A 81 3.35 1.60 4.38
C ALA A 81 4.59 1.89 3.53
N TYR A 82 4.39 2.18 2.25
CA TYR A 82 5.42 2.59 1.30
C TYR A 82 5.20 3.99 0.73
N ALA A 83 3.96 4.46 0.64
CA ALA A 83 3.65 5.83 0.24
C ALA A 83 2.40 6.38 0.95
N ILE A 84 2.33 7.71 1.01
CA ILE A 84 1.13 8.45 1.41
C ILE A 84 0.89 9.62 0.44
N HIS A 85 -0.32 9.70 -0.11
CA HIS A 85 -0.73 10.71 -1.09
C HIS A 85 -2.05 11.38 -0.69
N ALA A 86 -2.25 12.64 -1.12
CA ALA A 86 -3.51 13.34 -0.90
C ALA A 86 -4.61 12.71 -1.76
N ALA A 87 -5.79 12.47 -1.18
CA ALA A 87 -6.97 12.09 -1.95
C ALA A 87 -7.69 13.32 -2.51
N ILE A 88 -8.38 13.16 -3.65
CA ILE A 88 -9.26 14.21 -4.17
C ILE A 88 -10.48 14.36 -3.24
N LYS A 89 -10.84 15.62 -2.95
CA LYS A 89 -11.94 16.02 -2.04
C LYS A 89 -11.70 15.55 -0.60
N ASN A 90 -10.48 15.76 -0.11
CA ASN A 90 -10.01 15.51 1.25
C ASN A 90 -9.62 14.05 1.54
N GLY A 91 -8.76 13.90 2.55
CA GLY A 91 -8.25 12.62 3.02
C GLY A 91 -6.93 12.23 2.35
N TYR A 92 -6.54 10.98 2.58
CA TYR A 92 -5.25 10.45 2.15
C TYR A 92 -5.38 9.01 1.68
N PHE A 93 -4.58 8.64 0.70
CA PHE A 93 -4.31 7.26 0.31
C PHE A 93 -2.99 6.82 0.90
N ILE A 94 -2.93 5.61 1.41
CA ILE A 94 -1.72 4.96 1.91
C ILE A 94 -1.62 3.62 1.19
N SER A 95 -0.46 3.32 0.61
CA SER A 95 -0.17 2.04 -0.04
C SER A 95 0.93 1.31 0.72
N GLY A 96 0.90 -0.01 0.66
CA GLY A 96 1.82 -0.85 1.42
C GLY A 96 1.53 -2.33 1.25
N ILE A 97 1.82 -3.07 2.31
CA ILE A 97 1.54 -4.49 2.46
C ILE A 97 0.88 -4.77 3.80
N THR A 98 0.18 -5.90 3.87
CA THR A 98 -0.29 -6.49 5.12
C THR A 98 -0.02 -8.00 5.11
N THR A 99 0.29 -8.55 6.28
CA THR A 99 0.27 -10.00 6.53
C THR A 99 -0.81 -10.38 7.55
N SER A 100 -1.74 -9.47 7.84
CA SER A 100 -2.82 -9.67 8.82
C SER A 100 -4.11 -10.14 8.17
N LEU A 101 -4.95 -10.79 8.98
CA LEU A 101 -6.28 -11.31 8.58
C LEU A 101 -7.40 -10.72 9.44
N ASP A 102 -7.07 -9.74 10.26
CA ASP A 102 -7.92 -9.21 11.33
C ASP A 102 -7.58 -7.75 11.64
N GLY A 103 -8.25 -7.21 12.66
CA GLY A 103 -8.13 -5.81 13.03
C GLY A 103 -8.85 -4.91 12.02
N ASP A 104 -8.09 -4.02 11.39
CA ASP A 104 -8.60 -3.17 10.30
C ASP A 104 -8.56 -3.87 8.95
N VAL A 105 -7.78 -4.94 8.80
CA VAL A 105 -7.54 -5.63 7.53
C VAL A 105 -8.68 -6.61 7.25
N THR A 106 -9.24 -6.55 6.05
CA THR A 106 -10.23 -7.50 5.55
C THR A 106 -9.76 -8.16 4.26
N ASP A 107 -10.23 -9.38 4.01
CA ASP A 107 -10.04 -10.12 2.75
C ASP A 107 -8.57 -10.38 2.31
N HIS A 108 -7.62 -10.50 3.25
CA HIS A 108 -6.26 -11.00 2.95
C HIS A 108 -6.27 -12.48 2.49
N HIS A 109 -5.58 -12.78 1.39
CA HIS A 109 -5.76 -13.99 0.60
C HIS A 109 -4.93 -15.21 1.04
N ASN A 110 -3.95 -15.05 1.95
CA ASN A 110 -3.17 -16.19 2.43
C ASN A 110 -2.82 -16.15 3.92
N SER A 111 -3.46 -17.02 4.71
CA SER A 111 -3.17 -17.16 6.13
C SER A 111 -2.07 -18.17 6.49
N GLU A 112 -1.61 -18.99 5.55
CA GLU A 112 -0.85 -20.21 5.87
C GLU A 112 0.67 -20.01 5.93
N ASN A 113 1.22 -19.02 5.21
CA ASN A 113 2.67 -18.85 5.06
C ASN A 113 3.22 -17.45 5.43
N ASN A 114 2.40 -16.55 5.98
CA ASN A 114 2.76 -15.13 6.19
C ASN A 114 3.23 -14.44 4.91
N GLU A 115 2.73 -14.87 3.74
CA GLU A 115 2.83 -14.09 2.51
C GLU A 115 2.00 -12.81 2.69
N ALA A 116 2.41 -11.74 2.02
CA ALA A 116 1.75 -10.46 2.15
C ALA A 116 0.92 -10.16 0.90
N ASP A 117 -0.28 -9.61 1.10
CA ASP A 117 -1.02 -8.95 0.03
C ASP A 117 -0.64 -7.47 -0.07
N GLU A 118 -0.93 -6.87 -1.22
CA GLU A 118 -0.97 -5.43 -1.37
C GLU A 118 -2.00 -4.86 -0.40
N TRP A 119 -1.67 -3.77 0.28
CA TRP A 119 -2.63 -3.10 1.16
C TRP A 119 -2.77 -1.63 0.80
N VAL A 120 -4.00 -1.22 0.48
CA VAL A 120 -4.32 0.17 0.12
C VAL A 120 -5.43 0.68 1.02
N ILE A 121 -5.16 1.81 1.68
CA ILE A 121 -6.03 2.39 2.69
C ILE A 121 -6.45 3.78 2.24
N ARG A 122 -7.73 4.12 2.43
CA ARG A 122 -8.21 5.50 2.38
C ARG A 122 -8.64 5.96 3.77
N ILE A 123 -8.12 7.12 4.17
CA ILE A 123 -8.48 7.78 5.44
C ILE A 123 -9.00 9.19 5.18
N ASP A 124 -9.83 9.72 6.09
CA ASP A 124 -10.23 11.13 6.07
C ASP A 124 -9.15 12.06 6.65
N THR A 125 -9.40 13.37 6.67
CA THR A 125 -8.45 14.39 7.20
C THR A 125 -8.21 14.29 8.71
N SER A 126 -9.10 13.62 9.42
CA SER A 126 -9.00 13.32 10.85
C SER A 126 -8.41 11.93 11.11
N GLY A 127 -7.95 11.24 10.06
CA GLY A 127 -7.41 9.89 10.11
C GLY A 127 -8.46 8.82 10.40
N ASN A 128 -9.75 9.04 10.16
CA ASN A 128 -10.70 7.95 10.25
C ASN A 128 -10.58 7.07 9.01
N LEU A 129 -10.51 5.75 9.22
CA LEU A 129 -10.53 4.77 8.15
C LEU A 129 -11.85 4.88 7.39
N LEU A 130 -11.78 5.11 6.08
CA LEU A 130 -12.94 5.14 5.19
C LEU A 130 -13.15 3.79 4.50
N TRP A 131 -12.06 3.22 3.99
CA TRP A 131 -11.99 1.86 3.46
C TRP A 131 -10.55 1.40 3.41
N GLU A 132 -10.37 0.08 3.31
CA GLU A 132 -9.11 -0.57 3.00
C GLU A 132 -9.35 -1.73 2.02
N ASN A 133 -8.31 -2.12 1.30
CA ASN A 133 -8.33 -3.28 0.42
C ASN A 133 -7.01 -4.04 0.57
N ALA A 134 -7.08 -5.30 0.99
CA ALA A 134 -6.04 -6.28 0.75
C ALA A 134 -6.25 -6.90 -0.63
N LEU A 135 -5.29 -6.75 -1.54
CA LEU A 135 -5.38 -7.23 -2.91
C LEU A 135 -4.19 -8.15 -3.19
N GLY A 136 -4.45 -9.34 -3.71
CA GLY A 136 -3.39 -10.31 -3.79
C GLY A 136 -3.82 -11.70 -4.19
N GLY A 137 -3.01 -12.66 -3.78
CA GLY A 137 -3.21 -14.07 -3.98
C GLY A 137 -2.45 -14.91 -2.97
N ALA A 138 -1.95 -16.07 -3.41
CA ALA A 138 -1.30 -17.00 -2.51
C ALA A 138 0.18 -16.65 -2.23
N ASN A 139 0.77 -15.73 -2.99
CA ASN A 139 2.18 -15.37 -2.89
C ASN A 139 2.33 -13.87 -2.58
N TYR A 140 3.56 -13.41 -2.47
CA TYR A 140 3.88 -12.03 -2.13
C TYR A 140 3.40 -11.01 -3.19
N ASP A 141 2.66 -10.02 -2.73
CA ASP A 141 2.11 -8.91 -3.52
C ASP A 141 2.38 -7.58 -2.79
N ILE A 142 2.79 -6.54 -3.52
CA ILE A 142 3.22 -5.26 -2.95
C ILE A 142 2.62 -4.06 -3.69
N ALA A 143 1.89 -3.19 -2.98
CA ALA A 143 1.54 -1.86 -3.48
C ALA A 143 2.63 -0.85 -3.10
N TYR A 144 3.40 -0.39 -4.10
CA TYR A 144 4.44 0.61 -3.88
C TYR A 144 3.87 2.03 -3.78
N ASP A 145 2.88 2.35 -4.60
CA ASP A 145 2.33 3.70 -4.68
C ASP A 145 0.83 3.69 -5.02
N ALA A 146 0.12 4.74 -4.63
CA ALA A 146 -1.30 4.96 -4.92
C ALA A 146 -1.56 6.46 -5.18
N GLU A 147 -1.71 6.84 -6.45
CA GLU A 147 -1.93 8.23 -6.85
C GLU A 147 -3.42 8.50 -7.07
N ALA A 148 -3.88 9.66 -6.60
CA ALA A 148 -5.28 10.03 -6.71
C ALA A 148 -5.71 10.25 -8.17
N THR A 149 -6.97 9.95 -8.44
CA THR A 149 -7.58 10.10 -9.76
C THR A 149 -8.76 11.05 -9.70
N SER A 150 -9.06 11.72 -10.82
CA SER A 150 -10.09 12.76 -10.94
C SER A 150 -11.50 12.32 -10.54
N ASP A 151 -11.80 11.02 -10.62
CA ASP A 151 -13.07 10.43 -10.18
C ASP A 151 -13.17 10.24 -8.65
N GLY A 152 -12.11 10.51 -7.90
CA GLY A 152 -12.05 10.41 -6.45
C GLY A 152 -11.52 9.09 -5.90
N GLY A 153 -11.08 8.16 -6.76
CA GLY A 153 -10.34 6.95 -6.37
C GLY A 153 -8.82 7.10 -6.55
N CYS A 154 -8.11 5.99 -6.75
CA CYS A 154 -6.66 5.97 -6.99
C CYS A 154 -6.23 4.96 -8.07
N ILE A 155 -5.06 5.21 -8.66
CA ILE A 155 -4.29 4.20 -9.42
C ILE A 155 -3.17 3.72 -8.50
N VAL A 156 -3.11 2.41 -8.30
CA VAL A 156 -2.11 1.73 -7.49
C VAL A 156 -1.09 1.11 -8.44
N SER A 157 0.20 1.30 -8.15
CA SER A 157 1.28 0.60 -8.84
C SER A 157 2.02 -0.31 -7.88
N GLY A 158 2.29 -1.53 -8.33
CA GLY A 158 2.82 -2.58 -7.48
C GLY A 158 3.49 -3.71 -8.26
N VAL A 159 3.82 -4.76 -7.54
CA VAL A 159 4.30 -6.02 -8.11
C VAL A 159 3.57 -7.17 -7.45
N SER A 160 3.35 -8.22 -8.22
CA SER A 160 2.74 -9.45 -7.73
C SER A 160 3.54 -10.64 -8.18
N SER A 161 3.68 -11.63 -7.29
CA SER A 161 4.16 -12.98 -7.62
C SER A 161 3.02 -14.02 -7.63
N SER A 162 1.79 -13.56 -7.43
CA SER A 162 0.58 -14.38 -7.35
C SER A 162 0.01 -14.78 -8.72
N LEU A 163 -0.61 -15.96 -8.75
CA LEU A 163 -1.38 -16.51 -9.88
C LEU A 163 -2.81 -16.90 -9.48
N SER A 164 -3.26 -16.38 -8.33
CA SER A 164 -4.51 -16.73 -7.66
C SER A 164 -5.12 -15.50 -6.98
N GLY A 165 -6.32 -15.66 -6.39
CA GLY A 165 -7.02 -14.54 -5.75
C GLY A 165 -7.54 -13.52 -6.76
N ASP A 166 -7.25 -12.25 -6.51
CA ASP A 166 -7.62 -11.11 -7.36
C ASP A 166 -6.70 -11.01 -8.60
N ILE A 167 -5.47 -11.52 -8.49
CA ILE A 167 -4.44 -11.44 -9.52
C ILE A 167 -4.32 -12.79 -10.21
N ARG A 168 -5.02 -12.93 -11.34
CA ARG A 168 -5.16 -14.23 -12.04
C ARG A 168 -4.26 -14.40 -13.25
N PHE A 169 -3.45 -13.41 -13.58
CA PHE A 169 -2.63 -13.40 -14.80
C PHE A 169 -1.26 -12.77 -14.50
N ASN A 170 -0.31 -13.61 -14.06
CA ASN A 170 1.10 -13.28 -14.04
C ASN A 170 1.82 -14.15 -15.09
N LYS A 171 2.72 -13.55 -15.88
CA LYS A 171 3.56 -14.19 -16.91
C LYS A 171 5.03 -14.14 -16.52
N GLY A 172 5.37 -14.71 -15.37
CA GLY A 172 6.74 -14.77 -14.88
C GLY A 172 6.80 -15.19 -13.41
N GLY A 173 7.92 -14.88 -12.74
CA GLY A 173 8.02 -15.00 -11.29
C GLY A 173 7.41 -13.79 -10.55
N GLU A 174 7.49 -12.60 -11.14
CA GLU A 174 6.90 -11.34 -10.66
C GLU A 174 6.44 -10.50 -11.85
N ASP A 175 5.26 -9.89 -11.76
CA ASP A 175 4.71 -8.98 -12.78
C ASP A 175 4.33 -7.63 -12.16
N ALA A 176 4.56 -6.56 -12.93
CA ALA A 176 4.12 -5.22 -12.56
C ALA A 176 2.60 -5.08 -12.66
N LEU A 177 1.98 -4.52 -11.62
CA LEU A 177 0.55 -4.31 -11.52
C LEU A 177 0.19 -2.83 -11.59
N LEU A 178 -0.92 -2.56 -12.28
CA LEU A 178 -1.67 -1.32 -12.20
C LEU A 178 -3.12 -1.63 -11.85
N ILE A 179 -3.54 -1.22 -10.65
CA ILE A 179 -4.90 -1.44 -10.15
C ILE A 179 -5.62 -0.10 -10.06
N LYS A 180 -6.86 -0.06 -10.54
CA LYS A 180 -7.73 1.10 -10.40
C LYS A 180 -8.78 0.82 -9.33
N LEU A 181 -8.73 1.58 -8.24
CA LEU A 181 -9.76 1.63 -7.22
C LEU A 181 -10.59 2.90 -7.41
N ASP A 182 -11.91 2.81 -7.25
CA ASP A 182 -12.77 3.98 -7.24
C ASP A 182 -12.84 4.67 -5.87
N SER A 183 -13.67 5.70 -5.76
CA SER A 183 -13.79 6.48 -4.53
C SER A 183 -14.29 5.66 -3.32
N ALA A 184 -15.03 4.57 -3.56
CA ALA A 184 -15.54 3.68 -2.53
C ALA A 184 -14.56 2.51 -2.23
N GLY A 185 -13.39 2.51 -2.88
CA GLY A 185 -12.43 1.41 -2.75
C GLY A 185 -12.84 0.18 -3.56
N MET A 186 -13.85 0.28 -4.43
CA MET A 186 -14.28 -0.87 -5.20
C MET A 186 -13.32 -1.13 -6.35
N TYR A 187 -12.92 -2.38 -6.47
CA TYR A 187 -12.13 -2.90 -7.57
C TYR A 187 -12.96 -2.91 -8.87
N ASN A 188 -12.58 -2.07 -9.83
CA ASN A 188 -13.25 -1.97 -11.13
C ASN A 188 -12.49 -2.73 -12.25
N GLY A 189 -11.61 -3.66 -11.86
CA GLY A 189 -10.80 -4.52 -12.75
C GLY A 189 -9.29 -4.24 -12.67
N VAL A 190 -8.47 -5.29 -12.80
CA VAL A 190 -7.01 -5.25 -13.00
C VAL A 190 -6.78 -4.95 -14.47
N LYS A 191 -5.87 -4.01 -14.76
CA LYS A 191 -5.20 -3.95 -16.05
C LYS A 191 -3.75 -4.30 -15.83
N THR A 192 -3.34 -5.46 -16.33
CA THR A 192 -1.92 -5.80 -16.40
C THR A 192 -1.24 -4.94 -17.46
N TRP A 193 0.09 -4.89 -17.44
CA TRP A 193 0.87 -4.30 -18.52
C TRP A 193 0.50 -4.87 -19.91
N GLU A 194 0.12 -6.15 -19.98
CA GLU A 194 -0.32 -6.78 -21.22
C GLU A 194 -1.69 -6.28 -21.70
N ASP A 195 -2.61 -5.94 -20.78
CA ASP A 195 -3.90 -5.33 -21.14
C ASP A 195 -3.75 -3.90 -21.68
N LEU A 196 -2.67 -3.21 -21.30
CA LEU A 196 -2.35 -1.86 -21.75
C LEU A 196 -1.66 -1.84 -23.13
N LYS A 197 -0.95 -2.92 -23.51
CA LYS A 197 -0.27 -3.03 -24.81
C LYS A 197 -1.20 -3.35 -25.99
N MET A 198 -2.40 -3.86 -25.73
CA MET A 198 -3.34 -4.29 -26.77
C MET A 198 -4.36 -3.20 -27.18
N MET A 199 -4.18 -1.96 -26.71
CA MET A 199 -4.97 -0.78 -27.09
C MET A 199 -4.22 0.08 -28.12
#